data_AF-A0A8T5SMB1-F1
#
_entry.id   AF-A0A8T5SMB1-F1
#
_cell.length_a   1.000
_cell.length_b   1.000
_cell.length_c   1.000
_cell.angle_alpha   90.00
_cell.angle_beta   90.00
_cell.angle_gamma   90.00
#
_symmetry.space_group_name_H-M   'P 1'
#
loop_
_entity.id
_entity.type
_entity.pdbx_description
1 polymer ?
#
loop_
_entity_poly.entity_id
_entity_poly.type
_entity_poly.pdbx_seq_one_letter_code
_entity_poly.pdbx_strand_id
1 'polypeptide(L)'
;MSEIGDTDLRIEFVFDGNLILKGIINRIYAPMIVEEIKFRLPFEGRAALIRGDMKITLGISKGNAKPTYDVKRADIAYQPLGDSLDIYLSDKRTFSQVNIIGRITSDETEIDALTQVRRGSSVTVRLAE
;
A
#
# COMPACT_ATOMS: atom_id res chain seq x y z
N MET A 1 -3.56 9.22 -20.66
CA MET A 1 -2.44 9.72 -19.83
C MET A 1 -3.01 10.77 -18.91
N SER A 2 -3.40 10.38 -17.70
CA SER A 2 -3.91 11.31 -16.68
C SER A 2 -2.77 12.22 -16.23
N GLU A 3 -3.01 13.53 -16.23
CA GLU A 3 -2.12 14.54 -15.66
C GLU A 3 -1.76 14.13 -14.23
N ILE A 4 -0.47 13.84 -14.03
CA ILE A 4 0.08 13.57 -12.71
C ILE A 4 0.13 14.89 -11.99
N GLY A 5 -0.66 15.01 -10.91
CA GLY A 5 -0.62 16.21 -10.07
C GLY A 5 0.70 16.25 -9.30
N ASP A 6 1.17 17.45 -8.97
CA ASP A 6 2.32 17.69 -8.06
C ASP A 6 2.16 16.97 -6.69
N THR A 7 0.94 16.51 -6.43
CA THR A 7 0.44 15.84 -5.25
C THR A 7 0.66 14.32 -5.21
N ASP A 8 0.97 13.71 -6.36
CA ASP A 8 1.15 12.27 -6.51
C ASP A 8 2.57 11.84 -6.15
N LEU A 9 2.67 10.83 -5.29
CA LEU A 9 3.93 10.18 -4.93
C LEU A 9 3.97 8.79 -5.57
N ARG A 10 4.91 8.60 -6.50
CA ARG A 10 5.16 7.28 -7.08
C ARG A 10 6.01 6.47 -6.12
N ILE A 11 5.58 5.23 -5.88
CA ILE A 11 6.26 4.31 -4.99
C ILE A 11 6.48 2.97 -5.66
N GLU A 12 7.57 2.31 -5.30
CA GLU A 12 7.87 0.93 -5.65
C GLU A 12 7.92 0.07 -4.39
N PHE A 13 7.31 -1.11 -4.47
CA PHE A 13 7.41 -2.18 -3.49
C PHE A 13 8.32 -3.26 -4.08
N VAL A 14 9.48 -3.47 -3.48
CA VAL A 14 10.46 -4.48 -3.91
C VAL A 14 10.43 -5.61 -2.91
N PHE A 15 9.81 -6.73 -3.28
CA PHE A 15 9.71 -7.93 -2.45
C PHE A 15 10.88 -8.88 -2.73
N ASP A 16 11.15 -9.78 -1.78
CA ASP A 16 12.05 -10.91 -2.00
C ASP A 16 11.64 -11.72 -3.26
N GLY A 17 12.63 -12.12 -4.08
CA GLY A 17 12.39 -12.90 -5.29
C GLY A 17 12.14 -12.06 -6.56
N ASN A 18 12.61 -10.81 -6.60
CA ASN A 18 12.53 -9.88 -7.73
C ASN A 18 11.10 -9.45 -8.14
N LEU A 19 10.09 -9.66 -7.29
CA LEU A 19 8.77 -9.09 -7.51
C LEU A 19 8.80 -7.59 -7.18
N ILE A 20 8.52 -6.76 -8.19
CA ILE A 20 8.45 -5.30 -8.05
C ILE A 20 7.03 -4.87 -8.39
N LEU A 21 6.40 -4.11 -7.52
CA LEU A 21 5.13 -3.46 -7.80
C LEU A 21 5.27 -1.95 -7.79
N LYS A 22 4.66 -1.30 -8.77
CA LYS A 22 4.58 0.16 -8.85
C LYS A 22 3.22 0.64 -8.41
N GLY A 23 3.17 1.75 -7.69
CA GLY A 23 1.92 2.38 -7.27
C GLY A 23 2.06 3.88 -7.13
N ILE A 24 0.91 4.52 -6.95
CA ILE A 24 0.80 5.96 -6.70
C ILE A 24 0.01 6.14 -5.41
N ILE A 25 0.54 6.93 -4.49
CA ILE A 25 -0.20 7.45 -3.33
C ILE A 25 -0.38 8.96 -3.47
N ASN A 26 -1.52 9.50 -3.05
CA ASN A 26 -1.85 10.91 -3.22
C ASN A 26 -2.23 11.55 -1.89
N ARG A 27 -1.56 12.67 -1.59
CA ARG A 27 -1.70 13.38 -0.30
C ARG A 27 -3.10 13.97 -0.08
N ILE A 28 -3.94 14.12 -1.11
CA ILE A 28 -5.34 14.60 -0.99
C ILE A 28 -6.19 13.64 -0.15
N TYR A 29 -5.92 12.33 -0.24
CA TYR A 29 -6.75 11.34 0.46
C TYR A 29 -6.51 11.32 1.97
N ALA A 30 -5.25 11.42 2.38
CA ALA A 30 -4.87 11.45 3.79
C ALA A 30 -3.51 12.14 3.98
N PRO A 31 -3.45 13.48 4.04
CA PRO A 31 -2.19 14.24 4.00
C PRO A 31 -1.20 13.80 5.06
N MET A 32 -1.64 13.69 6.33
CA MET A 32 -0.77 13.34 7.46
C MET A 32 -0.26 11.90 7.41
N ILE A 33 -1.01 10.97 6.79
CA ILE A 33 -0.57 9.57 6.62
C ILE A 33 0.45 9.50 5.49
N VAL A 34 0.16 10.14 4.35
CA VAL A 34 1.02 10.13 3.18
C VAL A 34 2.36 10.83 3.45
N GLU A 35 2.35 11.97 4.14
CA GLU A 35 3.60 12.67 4.50
C GLU A 35 4.46 11.86 5.48
N GLU A 36 3.86 11.14 6.42
CA GLU A 36 4.61 10.27 7.34
C GLU A 36 5.22 9.07 6.59
N ILE A 37 4.47 8.44 5.68
CA ILE A 37 4.99 7.37 4.83
C ILE A 37 6.15 7.91 4.00
N LYS A 38 5.97 9.06 3.34
CA LYS A 38 6.99 9.72 2.52
C LYS A 38 8.26 10.03 3.31
N PHE A 39 8.12 10.56 4.53
CA PHE A 39 9.26 10.88 5.40
C PHE A 39 10.10 9.63 5.76
N ARG A 40 9.47 8.45 5.79
CA ARG A 40 10.13 7.18 6.10
C ARG A 40 10.67 6.47 4.86
N LEU A 41 10.37 6.93 3.64
CA LEU A 41 10.92 6.31 2.44
C LEU A 41 12.42 6.64 2.28
N PRO A 42 13.25 5.65 1.88
CA PRO A 42 12.91 4.24 1.77
C PRO A 42 12.86 3.56 3.14
N PHE A 43 11.92 2.64 3.34
CA PHE A 43 11.88 1.78 4.52
C PHE A 43 11.82 0.31 4.15
N GLU A 44 12.39 -0.53 5.02
CA GLU A 44 12.24 -1.99 4.96
C GLU A 44 11.11 -2.41 5.91
N GLY A 45 10.22 -3.27 5.41
CA GLY A 45 9.09 -3.80 6.14
C GLY A 45 9.02 -5.33 6.05
N ARG A 46 8.04 -5.89 6.75
CA ARG A 46 7.70 -7.32 6.65
C ARG A 46 6.37 -7.48 5.95
N ALA A 47 6.37 -8.25 4.88
CA ALA A 47 5.21 -8.56 4.07
C ALA A 47 4.50 -9.82 4.59
N ALA A 48 3.17 -9.78 4.64
CA ALA A 48 2.36 -10.94 4.96
C ALA A 48 1.05 -10.93 4.18
N LEU A 49 0.76 -12.04 3.51
CA LEU A 49 -0.56 -12.28 2.94
C LEU A 49 -1.53 -12.71 4.05
N ILE A 50 -2.52 -11.86 4.36
CA ILE A 50 -3.50 -12.10 5.43
C ILE A 50 -4.90 -11.91 4.86
N ARG A 51 -5.72 -12.97 4.89
CA ARG A 51 -7.09 -12.98 4.36
C ARG A 51 -7.19 -12.46 2.91
N GLY A 52 -6.18 -12.77 2.10
CA GLY A 52 -6.12 -12.40 0.69
C GLY A 52 -5.60 -10.99 0.39
N ASP A 53 -5.08 -10.25 1.38
CA ASP A 53 -4.45 -8.95 1.16
C ASP A 53 -2.99 -8.99 1.55
N MET A 54 -2.17 -8.23 0.83
CA MET A 54 -0.78 -8.03 1.23
C MET A 54 -0.73 -6.93 2.30
N LYS A 55 -0.17 -7.25 3.47
CA LYS A 55 0.01 -6.31 4.58
C LYS A 55 1.49 -6.09 4.86
N ILE A 56 1.86 -4.84 5.04
CA ILE A 56 3.23 -4.40 5.33
C ILE A 56 3.18 -3.55 6.61
N THR A 57 3.81 -4.00 7.69
CA THR A 57 3.83 -3.24 8.94
C THR A 57 4.56 -1.91 8.75
N LEU A 58 3.93 -0.80 9.14
CA LEU A 58 4.51 0.54 9.11
C LEU A 58 4.95 0.99 10.50
N GLY A 59 4.06 0.98 11.50
CA GLY A 59 4.40 1.52 12.83
C GLY A 59 4.39 3.06 12.87
N ILE A 60 3.48 3.72 12.15
CA ILE A 60 3.33 5.19 12.15
C ILE A 60 2.24 5.69 13.11
N SER A 61 1.42 4.78 13.64
CA SER A 61 0.41 4.99 14.67
C SER A 61 -0.53 6.17 14.39
N LYS A 62 -0.87 6.37 13.11
CA LYS A 62 -1.89 7.35 12.69
C LYS A 62 -3.29 6.78 12.87
N GLY A 63 -4.26 7.65 13.13
CA GLY A 63 -5.68 7.32 13.15
C GLY A 63 -6.33 7.37 11.76
N ASN A 64 -7.66 7.47 11.73
CA ASN A 64 -8.41 7.65 10.50
C ASN A 64 -8.38 9.09 9.99
N ALA A 65 -8.32 9.25 8.67
CA ALA A 65 -8.48 10.51 7.96
C ALA A 65 -9.78 10.50 7.14
N LYS A 66 -9.81 9.75 6.03
CA LYS A 66 -11.01 9.52 5.20
C LYS A 66 -11.32 8.01 5.15
N PRO A 67 -11.81 7.45 6.26
CA PRO A 67 -11.96 6.01 6.39
C PRO A 67 -13.09 5.47 5.51
N THR A 68 -12.91 4.25 5.02
CA THR A 68 -13.92 3.44 4.36
C THR A 68 -13.83 2.00 4.82
N TYR A 69 -14.90 1.24 4.63
CA TYR A 69 -14.87 -0.22 4.71
C TYR A 69 -14.71 -0.86 3.33
N ASP A 70 -15.18 -0.19 2.28
CA ASP A 70 -15.21 -0.72 0.93
C ASP A 70 -13.91 -0.37 0.21
N VAL A 71 -13.26 -1.40 -0.31
CA VAL A 71 -11.99 -1.34 -1.03
C VAL A 71 -12.12 -2.08 -2.35
N LYS A 72 -11.36 -1.64 -3.34
CA LYS A 72 -11.24 -2.27 -4.64
C LYS A 72 -9.90 -2.98 -4.76
N ARG A 73 -9.85 -3.96 -5.66
CA ARG A 73 -8.59 -4.53 -6.12
C ARG A 73 -7.63 -3.42 -6.55
N ALA A 74 -6.36 -3.62 -6.24
CA ALA A 74 -5.24 -2.70 -6.44
C ALA A 74 -5.24 -1.46 -5.54
N ASP A 75 -6.22 -1.26 -4.65
CA ASP A 75 -6.18 -0.13 -3.72
C ASP A 75 -5.01 -0.29 -2.74
N ILE A 76 -4.31 0.82 -2.49
CA ILE A 76 -3.31 0.95 -1.44
C ILE A 76 -3.97 1.71 -0.28
N ALA A 77 -3.96 1.13 0.91
CA ALA A 77 -4.56 1.75 2.08
C ALA A 77 -3.68 1.65 3.32
N TYR A 78 -3.83 2.62 4.21
CA TYR A 78 -3.35 2.50 5.58
C TYR A 78 -4.46 1.95 6.48
N GLN A 79 -4.21 0.83 7.17
CA GLN A 79 -5.10 0.25 8.17
C GLN A 79 -4.61 0.62 9.58
N PRO A 80 -5.31 1.52 10.32
CA PRO A 80 -4.87 1.95 11.65
C PRO A 80 -4.79 0.82 12.68
N LEU A 81 -5.72 -0.14 12.63
CA LEU A 81 -5.76 -1.24 13.61
C LEU A 81 -4.52 -2.14 13.54
N GLY A 82 -3.97 -2.36 12.34
CA GLY A 82 -2.77 -3.15 12.13
C GLY A 82 -1.49 -2.32 12.04
N ASP A 83 -1.62 -0.99 12.10
CA ASP A 83 -0.57 -0.02 11.78
C ASP A 83 0.23 -0.44 10.51
N SER A 84 -0.52 -0.75 9.45
CA SER A 84 -0.01 -1.40 8.24
C SER A 84 -0.41 -0.66 6.96
N LEU A 85 0.48 -0.75 5.97
CA LEU A 85 0.22 -0.44 4.58
C LEU A 85 -0.27 -1.71 3.89
N ASP A 86 -1.48 -1.65 3.36
CA ASP A 86 -2.18 -2.77 2.76
C ASP A 86 -2.30 -2.58 1.25
N ILE A 87 -2.18 -3.67 0.50
CA ILE A 87 -2.52 -3.77 -0.92
C ILE A 87 -3.65 -4.79 -1.06
N TYR A 88 -4.80 -4.36 -1.57
CA TYR A 88 -5.97 -5.22 -1.73
C TYR A 88 -5.96 -5.98 -3.05
N LEU A 89 -6.14 -7.31 -3.00
CA LEU A 89 -6.11 -8.17 -4.18
C LEU A 89 -7.51 -8.47 -4.76
N SER A 90 -8.57 -8.00 -4.11
CA SER A 90 -9.94 -8.15 -4.59
C SER A 90 -10.84 -7.02 -4.07
N ASP A 91 -11.95 -6.80 -4.77
CA ASP A 91 -13.03 -5.93 -4.30
C ASP A 91 -13.71 -6.57 -3.10
N LYS A 92 -13.78 -5.85 -1.97
CA LYS A 92 -14.43 -6.35 -0.77
C LYS A 92 -14.75 -5.27 0.25
N ARG A 93 -15.52 -5.67 1.25
CA ARG A 93 -15.71 -4.92 2.48
C ARG A 93 -14.76 -5.45 3.56
N THR A 94 -13.95 -4.57 4.12
CA THR A 94 -12.97 -4.85 5.18
C THR A 94 -13.64 -5.02 6.54
N PHE A 95 -12.96 -5.70 7.46
CA PHE A 95 -13.45 -5.90 8.83
C PHE A 95 -13.37 -4.61 9.68
N SER A 96 -12.32 -3.82 9.46
CA SER A 96 -12.11 -2.54 10.14
C SER A 96 -11.90 -1.45 9.12
N GLN A 97 -12.18 -0.20 9.49
CA GLN A 97 -11.92 0.95 8.63
C GLN A 97 -10.47 1.04 8.17
N VAL A 98 -10.29 1.46 6.92
CA VAL A 98 -9.00 1.75 6.30
C VAL A 98 -9.04 3.08 5.56
N ASN A 99 -7.86 3.66 5.35
CA ASN A 99 -7.70 4.93 4.63
C ASN A 99 -7.09 4.61 3.27
N ILE A 100 -7.90 4.59 2.21
CA ILE A 100 -7.38 4.45 0.85
C ILE A 100 -6.54 5.69 0.57
N ILE A 101 -5.26 5.48 0.25
CA ILE A 101 -4.29 6.56 -0.01
C ILE A 101 -3.74 6.51 -1.43
N GLY A 102 -4.03 5.46 -2.19
CA GLY A 102 -3.46 5.26 -3.50
C GLY A 102 -3.92 4.00 -4.20
N ARG A 103 -3.21 3.65 -5.27
CA ARG A 103 -3.47 2.46 -6.08
C ARG A 103 -2.18 1.91 -6.68
N ILE A 104 -2.09 0.59 -6.81
CA ILE A 104 -1.10 -0.09 -7.61
C ILE A 104 -1.37 0.20 -9.09
N THR A 105 -0.31 0.51 -9.83
CA THR A 105 -0.31 0.82 -11.27
C THR A 105 0.40 -0.25 -12.10
N SER A 106 1.07 -1.20 -11.45
CA SER A 106 1.54 -2.45 -12.04
C SER A 106 0.40 -3.26 -12.64
N ASP A 107 0.74 -4.18 -13.54
CA ASP A 107 -0.28 -4.99 -14.23
C ASP A 107 -0.90 -6.06 -13.30
N GLU A 108 -2.00 -6.65 -13.77
CA GLU A 108 -2.76 -7.64 -13.01
C GLU A 108 -1.94 -8.89 -12.66
N THR A 109 -0.99 -9.29 -13.51
CA THR A 109 -0.15 -10.47 -13.29
C THR A 109 0.86 -10.24 -12.19
N GLU A 110 1.43 -9.03 -12.11
CA GLU A 110 2.31 -8.63 -11.01
C GLU A 110 1.54 -8.53 -9.70
N ILE A 111 0.30 -8.02 -9.72
CA ILE A 111 -0.56 -7.97 -8.53
C ILE A 111 -0.88 -9.38 -8.03
N ASP A 112 -1.23 -10.31 -8.93
CA ASP A 112 -1.52 -11.71 -8.57
C ASP A 112 -0.30 -12.44 -8.03
N ALA A 113 0.91 -12.07 -8.44
CA ALA A 113 2.15 -12.63 -7.91
C ALA A 113 2.33 -12.38 -6.40
N LEU A 114 1.64 -11.38 -5.81
CA LEU A 114 1.62 -11.18 -4.35
C LEU A 114 1.10 -12.39 -3.57
N THR A 115 0.29 -13.25 -4.22
CA THR A 115 -0.19 -14.49 -3.60
C THR A 115 0.93 -15.48 -3.30
N GLN A 116 2.07 -15.36 -3.97
CA GLN A 116 3.25 -16.22 -3.80
C GLN A 116 4.27 -15.66 -2.80
N VAL A 117 4.08 -14.43 -2.32
CA VAL A 117 5.00 -13.81 -1.36
C VAL A 117 4.92 -14.55 -0.03
N ARG A 118 6.06 -15.05 0.45
CA ARG A 118 6.14 -15.81 1.69
C ARG A 118 5.87 -14.88 2.87
N ARG A 119 5.07 -15.36 3.84
CA ARG A 119 4.82 -14.61 5.07
C ARG A 119 6.13 -14.33 5.82
N GLY A 120 6.34 -13.06 6.17
CA GLY A 120 7.54 -12.58 6.85
C GLY A 120 8.70 -12.23 5.91
N SER A 121 8.51 -12.37 4.58
CA SER A 121 9.48 -11.87 3.59
C SER A 121 9.73 -10.38 3.76
N SER A 122 10.95 -9.97 3.40
CA SER A 122 11.29 -8.56 3.36
C SER A 122 10.59 -7.89 2.18
N VAL A 123 10.26 -6.62 2.38
CA VAL A 123 9.82 -5.71 1.33
C VAL A 123 10.46 -4.36 1.57
N THR A 124 11.11 -3.81 0.56
CA THR A 124 11.58 -2.44 0.56
C THR A 124 10.56 -1.57 -0.15
N VAL A 125 10.07 -0.53 0.51
CA VAL A 125 9.21 0.48 -0.11
C VAL A 125 10.04 1.74 -0.33
N ARG A 126 10.05 2.23 -1.57
CA ARG A 126 10.86 3.40 -1.98
C ARG A 126 10.11 4.28 -2.96
N LEU A 127 10.64 5.47 -3.22
CA LEU A 127 10.15 6.30 -4.33
C LEU A 127 10.48 5.61 -5.66
N ALA A 128 9.54 5.64 -6.60
CA ALA A 128 9.82 5.23 -7.97
C ALA A 128 10.63 6.33 -8.66
N GLU A 129 11.65 5.92 -9.41
CA GLU A 129 12.44 6.82 -10.29
C GLU A 129 11.61 7.33 -11.48
#